data_AF-A0A5M9JKR6-F1
#
_entry.id   AF-A0A5M9JKR6-F1
#
_cell.length_a   1.000
_cell.length_b   1.000
_cell.length_c   1.000
_cell.angle_alpha   90.00
_cell.angle_beta   90.00
_cell.angle_gamma   90.00
#
_symmetry.space_group_name_H-M   'P 1'
#
loop_
_entity.id
_entity.type
_entity.pdbx_description
1 polymer ?
#
loop_
_entity_poly.entity_id
_entity_poly.type
_entity_poly.pdbx_seq_one_letter_code
_entity_poly.pdbx_strand_id
1 'polypeptide(L)'
;MVIHRLDQSWQRNIDERWVGKPYQAKWNDGPKAKNLTTSMREQAFGIRKAIDRDAVTHHRQFGDIYAYEIDGYGGQNLMDDANVPSLLAIPLWDYDNSSFPLPELFQGDGEQGGKKIKVDHAKVYNNTRNFVLSQENPYFMQGPSLAAVGGPHLGPGKSWPMAAIVRALTALETASKAGKGIRDVEKEVVEQVMMVLDSTGGTGVIHESVNAWNENDWTRSWFGWANGLFGELVMRISKEDQKGGNAGGGLLGRSWQTDESARGTGRG
;
A
#
# COMPACT_ATOMS: atom_id res chain seq x y z
N MET A 1 -51.30 -6.26 13.72
CA MET A 1 -52.21 -7.42 13.82
C MET A 1 -51.37 -8.68 13.62
N VAL A 2 -51.60 -9.68 14.45
CA VAL A 2 -50.69 -10.76 14.86
C VAL A 2 -50.48 -11.84 13.79
N ILE A 3 -49.22 -12.28 13.60
CA ILE A 3 -48.83 -13.69 13.34
C ILE A 3 -47.52 -13.92 14.14
N HIS A 4 -47.64 -14.34 15.41
CA HIS A 4 -47.40 -15.70 15.91
C HIS A 4 -45.94 -16.19 15.89
N ARG A 5 -45.26 -15.88 17.01
CA ARG A 5 -44.52 -16.80 17.90
C ARG A 5 -43.83 -17.99 17.21
N LEU A 6 -42.62 -17.76 16.71
CA LEU A 6 -41.65 -18.83 16.50
C LEU A 6 -41.30 -19.47 17.86
N ASP A 7 -41.24 -20.79 17.83
CA ASP A 7 -41.01 -21.72 18.92
C ASP A 7 -39.77 -21.39 19.78
N GLN A 8 -39.98 -21.23 21.09
CA GLN A 8 -38.92 -20.96 22.08
C GLN A 8 -38.02 -22.16 22.39
N SER A 9 -38.24 -23.33 21.75
CA SER A 9 -37.41 -24.52 21.95
C SER A 9 -36.01 -24.40 21.32
N TRP A 10 -35.84 -23.58 20.27
CA TRP A 10 -34.54 -23.39 19.60
C TRP A 10 -33.63 -22.39 20.34
N GLN A 11 -34.20 -21.39 21.02
CA GLN A 11 -33.43 -20.41 21.82
C GLN A 11 -32.89 -21.00 23.12
N ARG A 12 -33.51 -22.05 23.68
CA ARG A 12 -33.02 -22.70 24.91
C ARG A 12 -31.72 -23.50 24.76
N ASN A 13 -31.34 -23.92 23.54
CA ASN A 13 -30.15 -24.76 23.36
C ASN A 13 -28.86 -23.98 23.03
N ILE A 14 -28.95 -22.66 22.81
CA ILE A 14 -27.78 -21.81 22.53
C ILE A 14 -27.30 -21.07 23.79
N ASP A 15 -28.17 -20.82 24.76
CA ASP A 15 -27.85 -19.92 25.87
C ASP A 15 -27.11 -20.58 27.06
N GLU A 16 -27.26 -21.88 27.34
CA GLU A 16 -26.60 -22.47 28.53
C GLU A 16 -25.17 -22.99 28.30
N ARG A 17 -24.76 -23.15 27.03
CA ARG A 17 -23.39 -23.62 26.71
C ARG A 17 -22.36 -22.50 26.57
N TRP A 18 -22.80 -21.25 26.35
CA TRP A 18 -21.92 -20.13 26.02
C TRP A 18 -22.19 -18.84 26.79
N VAL A 19 -23.29 -18.73 27.55
CA VAL A 19 -23.58 -17.57 28.39
C VAL A 19 -23.26 -17.91 29.84
N GLY A 20 -22.09 -17.48 30.33
CA GLY A 20 -21.75 -17.56 31.76
C GLY A 20 -20.31 -17.94 32.12
N LYS A 21 -19.47 -18.30 31.14
CA LYS A 21 -18.02 -18.32 31.38
C LYS A 21 -17.45 -17.01 30.86
N PRO A 22 -17.01 -16.06 31.71
CA PRO A 22 -16.20 -14.96 31.21
C PRO A 22 -15.05 -15.59 30.40
N TYR A 23 -14.74 -15.01 29.25
CA TYR A 23 -13.56 -15.41 28.49
C TYR A 23 -12.35 -15.28 29.44
N GLN A 24 -11.93 -16.40 30.03
CA GLN A 24 -10.69 -16.47 30.78
C GLN A 24 -9.60 -16.60 29.74
N ALA A 25 -9.06 -15.45 29.33
CA ALA A 25 -7.83 -15.41 28.59
C ALA A 25 -6.81 -16.27 29.34
N LYS A 26 -6.43 -17.41 28.74
CA LYS A 26 -5.32 -18.22 29.23
C LYS A 26 -4.04 -17.50 28.84
N TRP A 27 -3.73 -16.42 29.57
CA TRP A 27 -2.45 -15.75 29.45
C TRP A 27 -1.37 -16.76 29.85
N ASN A 28 -0.46 -17.02 28.92
CA ASN A 28 0.66 -17.89 29.21
C ASN A 28 1.66 -17.06 30.01
N ASP A 29 1.64 -17.09 31.34
CA ASP A 29 2.59 -16.33 32.19
C ASP A 29 3.95 -17.04 32.35
N GLY A 30 4.19 -18.06 31.51
CA GLY A 30 5.42 -18.85 31.50
C GLY A 30 6.65 -18.02 31.11
N PRO A 31 7.87 -18.53 31.38
CA PRO A 31 9.13 -17.83 31.10
C PRO A 31 9.26 -17.33 29.65
N LYS A 32 8.69 -18.06 28.67
CA LYS A 32 8.68 -17.66 27.26
C LYS A 32 7.88 -16.38 27.01
N ALA A 33 6.75 -16.18 27.68
CA ALA A 33 5.95 -14.96 27.51
C ALA A 33 6.57 -13.76 28.21
N LYS A 34 7.24 -13.98 29.36
CA LYS A 34 8.00 -12.92 30.05
C LYS A 34 9.11 -12.34 29.18
N ASN A 35 9.73 -13.17 28.33
CA ASN A 35 10.83 -12.77 27.44
C ASN A 35 10.40 -12.51 25.99
N LEU A 36 9.12 -12.68 25.66
CA LEU A 36 8.63 -12.60 24.27
C LEU A 36 8.93 -11.25 23.64
N THR A 37 8.68 -10.15 24.37
CA THR A 37 8.96 -8.79 23.88
C THR A 37 10.43 -8.58 23.55
N THR A 38 11.33 -9.10 24.38
CA THR A 38 12.78 -9.02 24.13
C THR A 38 13.15 -9.82 22.89
N SER A 39 12.69 -11.07 22.79
CA SER A 39 12.98 -11.94 21.65
C SER A 39 12.45 -11.37 20.32
N MET A 40 11.24 -10.80 20.32
CA MET A 40 10.67 -10.16 19.13
C MET A 40 11.46 -8.92 18.72
N ARG A 41 11.94 -8.12 19.68
CA ARG A 41 12.79 -6.96 19.40
C ARG A 41 14.14 -7.36 18.82
N GLU A 42 14.80 -8.35 19.42
CA GLU A 42 16.06 -8.88 18.90
C GLU A 42 15.92 -9.41 17.48
N GLN A 43 14.84 -10.14 17.20
CA GLN A 43 14.54 -10.63 15.85
C GLN A 43 14.28 -9.49 14.86
N ALA A 44 13.46 -8.51 15.23
CA ALA A 44 13.17 -7.34 14.39
C ALA A 44 14.44 -6.52 14.11
N PHE A 45 15.30 -6.36 15.10
CA PHE A 45 16.59 -5.67 14.97
C PHE A 45 17.57 -6.42 14.08
N GLY A 46 17.63 -7.75 14.19
CA GLY A 46 18.40 -8.60 13.28
C GLY A 46 17.95 -8.46 11.83
N ILE A 47 16.63 -8.49 11.59
CA ILE A 47 16.04 -8.29 10.26
C ILE A 47 16.37 -6.89 9.73
N ARG A 48 16.23 -5.84 10.55
CA ARG A 48 16.54 -4.47 10.13
C ARG A 48 18.01 -4.33 9.72
N LYS A 49 18.93 -4.86 10.53
CA LYS A 49 20.37 -4.86 10.22
C LYS A 49 20.66 -5.58 8.89
N ALA A 50 20.00 -6.71 8.63
CA ALA A 50 20.16 -7.46 7.39
C ALA A 50 19.66 -6.67 6.17
N ILE A 51 18.50 -6.02 6.27
CA ILE A 51 17.97 -5.17 5.19
C ILE A 51 18.93 -4.03 4.87
N ASP A 52 19.42 -3.35 5.91
CA ASP A 52 20.31 -2.19 5.74
C ASP A 52 21.66 -2.57 5.14
N ARG A 53 22.12 -3.81 5.38
CA ARG A 53 23.36 -4.36 4.85
C ARG A 53 23.22 -4.88 3.42
N ASP A 54 22.17 -5.65 3.15
CA ASP A 54 22.10 -6.52 1.97
C ASP A 54 21.03 -6.11 0.96
N ALA A 55 19.93 -5.51 1.41
CA ALA A 55 18.78 -5.18 0.56
C ALA A 55 18.78 -3.72 0.08
N VAL A 56 19.60 -2.84 0.66
CA VAL A 56 19.89 -1.52 0.07
C VAL A 56 21.01 -1.67 -0.94
N THR A 57 20.71 -1.44 -2.21
CA THR A 57 21.63 -1.63 -3.33
C THR A 57 21.72 -0.39 -4.20
N HIS A 58 22.88 -0.18 -4.83
CA HIS A 58 23.12 0.98 -5.66
C HIS A 58 22.66 0.74 -7.10
N HIS A 59 21.60 1.43 -7.52
CA HIS A 59 21.16 1.47 -8.90
C HIS A 59 21.83 2.61 -9.67
N ARG A 60 22.35 2.32 -10.86
CA ARG A 60 23.10 3.29 -11.69
C ARG A 60 22.35 4.60 -11.95
N GLN A 61 21.04 4.53 -12.11
CA GLN A 61 20.20 5.70 -12.47
C GLN A 61 19.54 6.37 -11.25
N PHE A 62 19.19 5.60 -10.22
CA PHE A 62 18.37 6.09 -9.10
C PHE A 62 19.14 6.24 -7.79
N GLY A 63 20.42 5.84 -7.77
CA GLY A 63 21.20 5.76 -6.54
C GLY A 63 20.75 4.58 -5.69
N ASP A 64 20.84 4.72 -4.37
CA ASP A 64 20.53 3.63 -3.44
C ASP A 64 19.02 3.38 -3.40
N ILE A 65 18.61 2.14 -3.68
CA ILE A 65 17.22 1.65 -3.69
C ILE A 65 17.11 0.37 -2.86
N TYR A 66 15.89 -0.03 -2.52
CA TYR A 66 15.64 -1.38 -2.01
C TYR A 66 15.55 -2.38 -3.17
N ALA A 67 16.23 -3.51 -3.03
CA ALA A 67 15.98 -4.69 -3.83
C ALA A 67 14.66 -5.35 -3.38
N TYR A 68 13.92 -5.91 -4.34
CA TYR A 68 12.66 -6.62 -4.06
C TYR A 68 12.95 -7.95 -3.33
N GLU A 69 13.93 -8.71 -3.85
CA GLU A 69 14.42 -9.94 -3.24
C GLU A 69 15.95 -9.96 -3.25
N ILE A 70 16.50 -10.62 -2.23
CA ILE A 70 17.94 -10.90 -2.10
C ILE A 70 18.14 -12.34 -1.64
N ASP A 71 19.24 -12.96 -2.03
CA ASP A 71 19.58 -14.34 -1.65
C ASP A 71 20.61 -14.46 -0.51
N GLY A 72 21.24 -13.34 -0.13
CA GLY A 72 22.32 -13.31 0.86
C GLY A 72 23.71 -13.73 0.33
N TYR A 73 23.81 -14.11 -0.94
CA TYR A 73 25.06 -14.45 -1.65
C TYR A 73 25.45 -13.41 -2.71
N GLY A 74 24.69 -12.30 -2.79
CA GLY A 74 24.92 -11.18 -3.70
C GLY A 74 23.94 -11.15 -4.88
N GLY A 75 23.06 -12.14 -5.03
CA GLY A 75 21.96 -12.11 -5.97
C GLY A 75 20.87 -11.13 -5.52
N GLN A 76 20.38 -10.32 -6.45
CA GLN A 76 19.37 -9.29 -6.20
C GLN A 76 18.35 -9.27 -7.34
N ASN A 77 17.07 -9.25 -6.99
CA ASN A 77 15.97 -9.04 -7.91
C ASN A 77 15.47 -7.59 -7.77
N LEU A 78 15.62 -6.79 -8.81
CA LEU A 78 15.24 -5.38 -8.81
C LEU A 78 13.93 -5.22 -9.60
N MET A 79 12.81 -5.13 -8.88
CA MET A 79 11.47 -4.97 -9.42
C MET A 79 10.55 -4.44 -8.31
N ASP A 80 9.25 -4.37 -8.59
CA ASP A 80 8.22 -4.39 -7.56
C ASP A 80 6.99 -5.14 -8.08
N ASP A 81 6.11 -5.52 -7.17
CA ASP A 81 4.86 -6.20 -7.48
C ASP A 81 3.67 -5.40 -6.94
N ALA A 82 2.51 -5.53 -7.60
CA ALA A 82 1.29 -4.85 -7.20
C ALA A 82 0.73 -5.34 -5.85
N ASN A 83 0.99 -6.59 -5.48
CA ASN A 83 0.56 -7.16 -4.22
C ASN A 83 1.29 -6.50 -3.03
N VAL A 84 0.50 -6.10 -2.05
CA VAL A 84 0.98 -5.54 -0.79
C VAL A 84 1.23 -6.72 0.19
N PRO A 85 2.42 -6.84 0.83
CA PRO A 85 3.48 -5.83 0.92
C PRO A 85 4.37 -5.70 -0.33
N SER A 86 4.53 -4.45 -0.79
CA SER A 86 5.36 -4.05 -1.92
C SER A 86 6.34 -2.94 -1.54
N LEU A 87 7.38 -2.71 -2.35
CA LEU A 87 8.33 -1.61 -2.12
C LEU A 87 7.63 -0.25 -2.21
N LEU A 88 6.66 -0.11 -3.13
CA LEU A 88 5.86 1.10 -3.27
C LEU A 88 5.12 1.44 -1.97
N ALA A 89 4.61 0.42 -1.26
CA ALA A 89 3.77 0.52 -0.07
C ALA A 89 4.53 0.80 1.25
N ILE A 90 5.87 0.83 1.25
CA ILE A 90 6.74 1.04 2.43
C ILE A 90 6.23 2.12 3.41
N PRO A 91 5.80 3.32 2.96
CA PRO A 91 5.39 4.39 3.88
C PRO A 91 4.11 4.10 4.64
N LEU A 92 3.28 3.15 4.18
CA LEU A 92 2.02 2.78 4.84
C LEU A 92 2.23 2.04 6.17
N TRP A 93 3.45 1.53 6.42
CA TRP A 93 3.82 0.86 7.67
C TRP A 93 4.97 1.54 8.42
N ASP A 94 5.27 2.79 8.09
CA ASP A 94 6.33 3.59 8.75
C ASP A 94 7.71 2.92 8.73
N TYR A 95 7.99 2.06 7.75
CA TYR A 95 9.30 1.40 7.66
C TYR A 95 10.41 2.40 7.27
N ASP A 96 10.07 3.41 6.46
CA ASP A 96 10.93 4.50 6.04
C ASP A 96 11.21 5.52 7.15
N ASN A 97 10.31 5.62 8.13
CA ASN A 97 10.40 6.54 9.26
C ASN A 97 9.87 5.87 10.54
N SER A 98 10.67 4.98 11.12
CA SER A 98 10.28 4.22 12.32
C SER A 98 10.03 5.14 13.51
N SER A 99 8.85 5.02 14.11
CA SER A 99 8.52 5.64 15.40
C SER A 99 9.24 4.99 16.59
N PHE A 100 9.80 3.79 16.38
CA PHE A 100 10.63 3.10 17.36
C PHE A 100 12.12 3.39 17.15
N PRO A 101 12.89 3.63 18.22
CA PRO A 101 14.35 3.77 18.12
C PRO A 101 14.97 2.48 17.57
N LEU A 102 15.66 2.59 16.44
CA LEU A 102 16.39 1.49 15.84
C LEU A 102 17.81 1.40 16.44
N PRO A 103 18.40 0.20 16.53
CA PRO A 103 19.77 0.04 16.99
C PRO A 103 20.76 0.71 16.02
N GLU A 104 21.93 1.09 16.53
CA GLU A 104 22.99 1.64 15.69
C GLU A 104 23.56 0.55 14.76
N LEU A 105 23.83 0.95 13.51
CA LEU A 105 24.46 0.09 12.52
C LEU A 105 25.94 0.42 12.40
N PHE A 106 26.75 -0.60 12.15
CA PHE A 106 28.19 -0.48 11.95
C PHE A 106 28.58 -1.15 10.64
N GLN A 107 29.55 -0.58 9.93
CA GLN A 107 30.09 -1.17 8.71
C GLN A 107 30.86 -2.45 9.04
N GLY A 108 30.55 -3.57 8.37
CA GLY A 108 31.16 -4.88 8.57
C GLY A 108 30.34 -5.86 9.44
N ASP A 109 30.94 -7.01 9.75
CA ASP A 109 30.24 -8.19 10.28
C ASP A 109 29.73 -8.03 11.73
N GLY A 110 30.21 -7.02 12.46
CA GLY A 110 29.61 -6.62 13.73
C GLY A 110 30.60 -6.07 14.75
N GLU A 111 30.02 -5.56 15.82
CA GLU A 111 30.61 -5.16 17.08
C GLU A 111 31.21 -3.74 17.15
N GLN A 112 31.01 -3.16 18.34
CA GLN A 112 31.36 -1.80 18.73
C GLN A 112 32.81 -1.49 18.33
N GLY A 113 32.99 -0.66 17.28
CA GLY A 113 34.31 -0.32 16.75
C GLY A 113 34.33 -0.03 15.25
N GLY A 114 33.33 -0.49 14.49
CA GLY A 114 33.16 -0.16 13.08
C GLY A 114 32.72 1.30 12.85
N LYS A 115 32.81 1.79 11.60
CA LYS A 115 32.24 3.10 11.23
C LYS A 115 30.72 3.01 11.34
N LYS A 116 30.11 3.88 12.15
CA LYS A 116 28.66 3.99 12.25
C LYS A 116 28.05 4.31 10.88
N ILE A 117 27.11 3.49 10.43
CA ILE A 117 26.35 3.71 9.21
C ILE A 117 24.99 4.31 9.60
N LYS A 118 24.58 5.36 8.89
CA LYS A 118 23.22 5.88 8.94
C LYS A 118 22.63 5.75 7.55
N VAL A 119 21.63 4.90 7.40
CA VAL A 119 20.83 4.80 6.17
C VAL A 119 19.72 5.85 6.23
N ASP A 120 19.66 6.69 5.20
CA ASP A 120 18.55 7.63 5.03
C ASP A 120 17.40 6.92 4.32
N HIS A 121 16.56 6.23 5.10
CA HIS A 121 15.49 5.39 4.56
C HIS A 121 14.43 6.16 3.79
N ALA A 122 14.19 7.43 4.14
CA ALA A 122 13.28 8.28 3.38
C ALA A 122 13.85 8.59 1.99
N LYS A 123 15.16 8.85 1.90
CA LYS A 123 15.85 9.03 0.61
C LYS A 123 15.88 7.74 -0.21
N VAL A 124 16.25 6.61 0.40
CA VAL A 124 16.26 5.30 -0.28
C VAL A 124 14.85 4.95 -0.77
N TYR A 125 13.82 5.20 0.02
CA TYR A 125 12.43 5.01 -0.41
C TYR A 125 12.09 5.90 -1.61
N ASN A 126 12.41 7.20 -1.59
CA ASN A 126 12.11 8.09 -2.72
C ASN A 126 12.81 7.65 -4.02
N ASN A 127 14.07 7.21 -3.92
CA ASN A 127 14.80 6.63 -5.05
C ASN A 127 14.11 5.34 -5.54
N THR A 128 13.72 4.47 -4.61
CA THR A 128 13.02 3.20 -4.91
C THR A 128 11.68 3.48 -5.58
N ARG A 129 10.89 4.44 -5.08
CA ARG A 129 9.63 4.87 -5.68
C ARG A 129 9.82 5.33 -7.12
N ASN A 130 10.85 6.13 -7.38
CA ASN A 130 11.18 6.57 -8.74
C ASN A 130 11.57 5.40 -9.65
N PHE A 131 12.32 4.43 -9.14
CA PHE A 131 12.64 3.19 -9.85
C PHE A 131 11.39 2.37 -10.17
N VAL A 132 10.56 2.09 -9.16
CA VAL A 132 9.35 1.25 -9.25
C VAL A 132 8.33 1.81 -10.23
N LEU A 133 8.20 3.14 -10.32
CA LEU A 133 7.28 3.86 -11.20
C LEU A 133 7.93 4.27 -12.53
N SER A 134 8.96 3.54 -12.97
CA SER A 134 9.67 3.76 -14.23
C SER A 134 9.76 2.49 -15.06
N GLN A 135 10.19 2.63 -16.31
CA GLN A 135 10.43 1.50 -17.23
C GLN A 135 11.61 0.59 -16.79
N GLU A 136 12.36 0.98 -15.77
CA GLU A 136 13.42 0.13 -15.19
C GLU A 136 12.84 -0.95 -14.26
N ASN A 137 11.60 -0.80 -13.80
CA ASN A 137 10.83 -1.90 -13.20
C ASN A 137 10.17 -2.72 -14.32
N PRO A 138 10.53 -4.01 -14.51
CA PRO A 138 9.98 -4.86 -15.57
C PRO A 138 8.46 -5.01 -15.55
N TYR A 139 7.83 -4.76 -14.39
CA TYR A 139 6.39 -4.88 -14.20
C TYR A 139 5.67 -3.54 -14.09
N PHE A 140 6.34 -2.42 -14.36
CA PHE A 140 5.65 -1.14 -14.52
C PHE A 140 5.01 -1.06 -15.90
N MET A 141 3.68 -1.14 -15.93
CA MET A 141 2.91 -1.10 -17.17
C MET A 141 2.48 0.33 -17.44
N GLN A 142 2.68 0.81 -18.68
CA GLN A 142 2.26 2.14 -19.11
C GLN A 142 1.34 2.02 -20.31
N GLY A 143 0.14 2.58 -20.17
CA GLY A 143 -0.84 2.66 -21.25
C GLY A 143 -1.93 3.69 -20.94
N PRO A 144 -2.79 3.99 -21.92
CA PRO A 144 -3.81 5.01 -21.81
C PRO A 144 -4.92 4.68 -20.81
N SER A 145 -5.22 3.39 -20.61
CA SER A 145 -6.30 2.95 -19.72
C SER A 145 -5.83 2.89 -18.26
N LEU A 146 -4.60 2.43 -18.00
CA LEU A 146 -4.03 2.33 -16.65
C LEU A 146 -2.50 2.25 -16.69
N ALA A 147 -1.82 3.17 -16.00
CA ALA A 147 -0.36 3.17 -15.83
C ALA A 147 0.02 2.84 -14.37
N ALA A 148 0.27 1.57 -14.09
CA ALA A 148 0.52 1.08 -12.73
C ALA A 148 1.42 -0.17 -12.73
N VAL A 149 1.96 -0.51 -11.56
CA VAL A 149 2.69 -1.76 -11.36
C VAL A 149 1.73 -2.94 -11.52
N GLY A 150 2.18 -3.96 -12.22
CA GLY A 150 1.53 -5.26 -12.34
C GLY A 150 2.30 -6.32 -11.56
N GLY A 151 2.60 -7.44 -12.20
CA GLY A 151 3.42 -8.49 -11.62
C GLY A 151 3.58 -9.70 -12.55
N PRO A 152 4.48 -10.64 -12.24
CA PRO A 152 4.66 -11.87 -13.03
C PRO A 152 3.41 -12.76 -13.05
N HIS A 153 2.48 -12.59 -12.10
CA HIS A 153 1.32 -13.46 -11.95
C HIS A 153 0.44 -13.54 -13.21
N LEU A 154 0.29 -12.44 -13.94
CA LEU A 154 -0.56 -12.34 -15.13
C LEU A 154 0.22 -11.97 -16.40
N GLY A 155 1.52 -11.71 -16.26
CA GLY A 155 2.40 -11.37 -17.36
C GLY A 155 2.35 -9.90 -17.81
N PRO A 156 3.12 -9.56 -18.86
CA PRO A 156 3.24 -8.19 -19.35
C PRO A 156 1.92 -7.59 -19.84
N GLY A 157 1.77 -6.27 -19.70
CA GLY A 157 0.61 -5.51 -20.16
C GLY A 157 -0.58 -5.50 -19.20
N LYS A 158 -0.54 -6.27 -18.10
CA LYS A 158 -1.58 -6.32 -17.06
C LYS A 158 -1.20 -5.45 -15.87
N SER A 159 -1.71 -4.23 -15.85
CA SER A 159 -1.61 -3.27 -14.74
C SER A 159 -2.58 -3.66 -13.63
N TRP A 160 -2.25 -3.40 -12.37
CA TRP A 160 -3.17 -3.66 -11.26
C TRP A 160 -3.70 -2.35 -10.69
N PRO A 161 -5.03 -2.10 -10.68
CA PRO A 161 -5.60 -0.88 -10.09
C PRO A 161 -5.18 -0.67 -8.63
N MET A 162 -4.97 -1.76 -7.89
CA MET A 162 -4.48 -1.72 -6.51
C MET A 162 -3.14 -0.97 -6.38
N ALA A 163 -2.21 -1.13 -7.32
CA ALA A 163 -0.94 -0.42 -7.30
C ALA A 163 -1.10 1.10 -7.54
N ALA A 164 -2.07 1.51 -8.37
CA ALA A 164 -2.42 2.93 -8.53
C ALA A 164 -3.00 3.53 -7.23
N ILE A 165 -3.81 2.76 -6.50
CA ILE A 165 -4.33 3.15 -5.18
C ILE A 165 -3.19 3.31 -4.17
N VAL A 166 -2.29 2.31 -4.10
CA VAL A 166 -1.10 2.37 -3.22
C VAL A 166 -0.24 3.58 -3.59
N ARG A 167 -0.04 3.86 -4.87
CA ARG A 167 0.71 5.04 -5.34
C ARG A 167 0.11 6.34 -4.81
N ALA A 168 -1.21 6.51 -4.88
CA ALA A 168 -1.89 7.69 -4.36
C ALA A 168 -1.79 7.79 -2.82
N LEU A 169 -2.03 6.69 -2.11
CA LEU A 169 -1.93 6.64 -0.64
C LEU A 169 -0.52 7.04 -0.16
N THR A 170 0.50 6.51 -0.82
CA THR A 170 1.90 6.77 -0.45
C THR A 170 2.38 8.15 -0.89
N ALA A 171 1.82 8.74 -1.95
CA ALA A 171 2.03 10.16 -2.27
C ALA A 171 1.48 11.07 -1.17
N LEU A 172 0.27 10.80 -0.68
CA LEU A 172 -0.33 11.53 0.44
C LEU A 172 0.48 11.36 1.73
N GLU A 173 0.94 10.14 2.01
CA GLU A 173 1.67 9.83 3.23
C GLU A 173 3.05 10.48 3.26
N THR A 174 3.80 10.37 2.15
CA THR A 174 5.13 10.99 2.02
C THR A 174 5.05 12.52 2.03
N ALA A 175 4.03 13.10 1.40
CA ALA A 175 3.75 14.54 1.51
C ALA A 175 3.49 14.96 2.96
N SER A 176 2.61 14.24 3.66
CA SER A 176 2.28 14.54 5.06
C SER A 176 3.51 14.47 5.97
N LYS A 177 4.36 13.44 5.81
CA LYS A 177 5.63 13.29 6.52
C LYS A 177 6.62 14.43 6.23
N ALA A 178 6.59 14.98 5.01
CA ALA A 178 7.39 16.14 4.61
C ALA A 178 6.79 17.50 5.04
N GLY A 179 5.70 17.51 5.82
CA GLY A 179 5.00 18.74 6.21
C GLY A 179 4.23 19.41 5.06
N LYS A 180 4.02 18.68 3.97
CA LYS A 180 3.25 19.11 2.79
C LYS A 180 1.81 18.61 2.88
N GLY A 181 0.93 19.21 2.10
CA GLY A 181 -0.49 18.85 2.06
C GLY A 181 -0.89 18.20 0.73
N ILE A 182 -2.17 17.85 0.62
CA ILE A 182 -2.72 17.26 -0.61
C ILE A 182 -2.49 18.13 -1.85
N ARG A 183 -2.42 19.46 -1.72
CA ARG A 183 -2.16 20.39 -2.82
C ARG A 183 -0.81 20.13 -3.51
N ASP A 184 0.18 19.66 -2.77
CA ASP A 184 1.52 19.38 -3.29
C ASP A 184 1.59 18.11 -4.14
N VAL A 185 0.64 17.19 -3.94
CA VAL A 185 0.56 15.89 -4.65
C VAL A 185 -0.75 15.70 -5.40
N GLU A 186 -1.55 16.76 -5.51
CA GLU A 186 -2.92 16.71 -5.99
C GLU A 186 -3.01 16.09 -7.39
N LYS A 187 -2.12 16.53 -8.29
CA LYS A 187 -2.06 16.03 -9.66
C LYS A 187 -1.85 14.51 -9.70
N GLU A 188 -0.88 13.99 -8.95
CA GLU A 188 -0.59 12.56 -8.90
C GLU A 188 -1.80 11.79 -8.34
N VAL A 189 -2.36 12.24 -7.21
CA VAL A 189 -3.51 11.59 -6.57
C VAL A 189 -4.73 11.55 -7.49
N VAL A 190 -5.05 12.66 -8.15
CA VAL A 190 -6.18 12.76 -9.07
C VAL A 190 -5.98 11.86 -10.28
N GLU A 191 -4.79 11.87 -10.89
CA GLU A 191 -4.49 11.00 -12.03
C GLU A 191 -4.67 9.52 -11.65
N GLN A 192 -4.22 9.10 -10.47
CA GLN A 192 -4.39 7.71 -10.01
C GLN A 192 -5.85 7.36 -9.72
N VAL A 193 -6.60 8.26 -9.07
CA VAL A 193 -8.03 8.05 -8.81
C VAL A 193 -8.79 7.91 -10.12
N MET A 194 -8.51 8.75 -11.11
CA MET A 194 -9.15 8.68 -12.43
C MET A 194 -8.82 7.39 -13.16
N MET A 195 -7.56 6.98 -13.20
CA MET A 195 -7.19 5.70 -13.81
C MET A 195 -7.90 4.52 -13.14
N VAL A 196 -8.10 4.53 -11.82
CA VAL A 196 -8.86 3.48 -11.13
C VAL A 196 -10.33 3.49 -11.52
N LEU A 197 -10.97 4.66 -11.62
CA LEU A 197 -12.39 4.79 -11.98
C LEU A 197 -12.64 4.44 -13.46
N ASP A 198 -11.77 4.88 -14.35
CA ASP A 198 -11.86 4.66 -15.80
C ASP A 198 -11.55 3.20 -16.19
N SER A 199 -10.82 2.47 -15.35
CA SER A 199 -10.43 1.07 -15.60
C SER A 199 -11.42 0.02 -15.07
N THR A 200 -12.63 0.42 -14.69
CA THR A 200 -13.67 -0.49 -14.16
C THR A 200 -14.42 -1.29 -15.23
N GLY A 201 -14.17 -1.04 -16.52
CA GLY A 201 -14.90 -1.68 -17.62
C GLY A 201 -16.42 -1.48 -17.56
N GLY A 202 -16.88 -0.39 -16.95
CA GLY A 202 -18.31 -0.08 -16.74
C GLY A 202 -19.00 -0.89 -15.64
N THR A 203 -18.26 -1.73 -14.89
CA THR A 203 -18.85 -2.60 -13.86
C THR A 203 -19.10 -1.88 -12.52
N GLY A 204 -18.46 -0.73 -12.31
CA GLY A 204 -18.55 0.03 -11.06
C GLY A 204 -17.79 -0.58 -9.89
N VAL A 205 -16.96 -1.61 -10.13
CA VAL A 205 -16.11 -2.25 -9.11
C VAL A 205 -14.67 -2.37 -9.59
N ILE A 206 -13.75 -2.48 -8.65
CA ILE A 206 -12.32 -2.60 -8.96
C ILE A 206 -11.94 -4.07 -9.20
N HIS A 207 -11.26 -4.29 -10.32
CA HIS A 207 -10.71 -5.57 -10.77
C HIS A 207 -9.31 -5.85 -10.19
N GLU A 208 -8.84 -7.10 -10.31
CA GLU A 208 -7.48 -7.47 -9.89
C GLU A 208 -6.44 -6.85 -10.82
N SER A 209 -6.60 -7.11 -12.12
CA SER A 209 -5.76 -6.51 -13.16
C SER A 209 -6.61 -6.01 -14.32
N VAL A 210 -6.07 -5.05 -15.04
CA VAL A 210 -6.64 -4.44 -16.24
C VAL A 210 -5.52 -4.29 -17.26
N ASN A 211 -5.79 -4.60 -18.52
CA ASN A 211 -4.84 -4.36 -19.59
C ASN A 211 -4.57 -2.85 -19.70
N ALA A 212 -3.30 -2.45 -19.69
CA ALA A 212 -2.90 -1.04 -19.73
C ALA A 212 -3.45 -0.26 -20.95
N TRP A 213 -3.82 -0.98 -22.02
CA TRP A 213 -4.30 -0.45 -23.30
C TRP A 213 -5.78 -0.74 -23.58
N ASN A 214 -6.45 -1.54 -22.76
CA ASN A 214 -7.84 -1.92 -22.95
C ASN A 214 -8.53 -2.18 -21.61
N GLU A 215 -9.31 -1.21 -21.14
CA GLU A 215 -10.05 -1.26 -19.88
C GLU A 215 -11.10 -2.37 -19.82
N ASN A 216 -11.49 -2.95 -20.97
CA ASN A 216 -12.45 -4.05 -21.03
C ASN A 216 -11.78 -5.43 -20.91
N ASP A 217 -10.44 -5.49 -20.86
CA ASP A 217 -9.66 -6.72 -20.71
C ASP A 217 -9.07 -6.83 -19.30
N TRP A 218 -9.89 -7.31 -18.37
CA TRP A 218 -9.59 -7.39 -16.93
C TRP A 218 -9.72 -8.80 -16.35
N THR A 219 -9.11 -9.02 -15.19
CA THR A 219 -9.22 -10.27 -14.41
C THR A 219 -9.95 -10.03 -13.10
N ARG A 220 -10.72 -11.04 -12.66
CA ARG A 220 -11.55 -11.07 -11.44
C ARG A 220 -12.55 -9.91 -11.36
N SER A 221 -13.82 -10.25 -11.56
CA SER A 221 -14.93 -9.29 -11.58
C SER A 221 -15.15 -8.59 -10.24
N TRP A 222 -14.74 -9.18 -9.11
CA TRP A 222 -14.88 -8.56 -7.80
C TRP A 222 -13.69 -8.87 -6.90
N PHE A 223 -12.89 -7.85 -6.62
CA PHE A 223 -11.74 -7.95 -5.72
C PHE A 223 -11.95 -7.12 -4.46
N GLY A 224 -12.52 -7.74 -3.42
CA GLY A 224 -12.93 -7.03 -2.19
C GLY A 224 -11.79 -6.28 -1.51
N TRP A 225 -10.56 -6.78 -1.59
CA TRP A 225 -9.40 -6.10 -1.02
C TRP A 225 -9.09 -4.76 -1.71
N ALA A 226 -9.02 -4.75 -3.05
CA ALA A 226 -8.78 -3.51 -3.81
C ALA A 226 -9.90 -2.48 -3.59
N ASN A 227 -11.16 -2.92 -3.50
CA ASN A 227 -12.29 -2.05 -3.17
C ASN A 227 -12.16 -1.44 -1.75
N GLY A 228 -11.74 -2.24 -0.77
CA GLY A 228 -11.46 -1.76 0.58
C GLY A 228 -10.33 -0.72 0.62
N LEU A 229 -9.25 -0.97 -0.12
CA LEU A 229 -8.10 -0.05 -0.22
C LEU A 229 -8.49 1.27 -0.92
N PHE A 230 -9.38 1.22 -1.91
CA PHE A 230 -9.92 2.44 -2.52
C PHE A 230 -10.77 3.24 -1.53
N GLY A 231 -11.58 2.56 -0.71
CA GLY A 231 -12.30 3.21 0.39
C GLY A 231 -11.37 3.91 1.38
N GLU A 232 -10.24 3.28 1.72
CA GLU A 232 -9.19 3.89 2.55
C GLU A 232 -8.60 5.14 1.89
N LEU A 233 -8.31 5.10 0.58
CA LEU A 233 -7.83 6.26 -0.17
C LEU A 233 -8.83 7.43 -0.11
N VAL A 234 -10.12 7.16 -0.35
CA VAL A 234 -11.18 8.19 -0.25
C VAL A 234 -11.23 8.79 1.15
N MET A 235 -11.14 7.96 2.21
CA MET A 235 -11.07 8.45 3.58
C MET A 235 -9.81 9.28 3.85
N ARG A 236 -8.65 8.91 3.29
CA ARG A 236 -7.39 9.64 3.44
C ARG A 236 -7.47 11.01 2.77
N ILE A 237 -8.01 11.09 1.55
CA ILE A 237 -8.25 12.34 0.83
C ILE A 237 -9.18 13.24 1.65
N SER A 238 -10.29 12.70 2.16
CA SER A 238 -11.25 13.45 2.99
C SER A 238 -10.59 14.05 4.23
N LYS A 239 -9.75 13.29 4.93
CA LYS A 239 -8.99 13.78 6.10
C LYS A 239 -8.03 14.92 5.73
N GLU A 240 -7.36 14.84 4.58
CA GLU A 240 -6.44 15.91 4.13
C GLU A 240 -7.19 17.17 3.68
N ASP A 241 -8.32 17.02 2.99
CA ASP A 241 -9.20 18.15 2.62
C ASP A 241 -9.71 18.90 3.87
N GLN A 242 -10.07 18.15 4.93
CA GLN A 242 -10.49 18.72 6.21
C GLN A 242 -9.35 19.47 6.93
N LYS A 243 -8.13 18.92 6.96
CA LYS A 243 -6.95 19.61 7.52
C LYS A 243 -6.65 20.91 6.80
N GLY A 244 -6.88 20.95 5.47
CA GLY A 244 -6.74 22.14 4.65
C GLY A 244 -7.86 23.19 4.80
N GLY A 245 -8.84 22.96 5.69
CA GLY A 245 -9.97 23.88 5.93
C GLY A 245 -11.03 23.89 4.82
N ASN A 246 -11.04 22.88 3.94
CA ASN A 246 -11.78 22.89 2.68
C ASN A 246 -13.01 21.96 2.71
N ALA A 247 -13.83 22.05 3.77
CA ALA A 247 -15.06 21.27 3.91
C ALA A 247 -16.09 21.64 2.82
N GLY A 248 -16.03 20.94 1.68
CA GLY A 248 -16.93 21.12 0.53
C GLY A 248 -16.26 21.58 -0.78
N GLY A 249 -15.03 22.10 -0.72
CA GLY A 249 -14.26 22.56 -1.91
C GLY A 249 -12.98 21.76 -2.19
N GLY A 250 -12.72 20.72 -1.40
CA GLY A 250 -11.61 19.78 -1.59
C GLY A 250 -11.79 18.85 -2.80
N LEU A 251 -10.85 17.92 -2.99
CA LEU A 251 -10.88 16.99 -4.13
C LEU A 251 -12.21 16.23 -4.24
N LEU A 252 -12.78 15.78 -3.11
CA LEU A 252 -14.04 15.03 -3.12
C LEU A 252 -15.28 15.88 -3.41
N GLY A 253 -15.17 17.22 -3.29
CA GLY A 253 -16.28 18.14 -3.57
C GLY A 253 -16.38 18.56 -5.04
N ARG A 254 -15.40 18.20 -5.88
CA ARG A 254 -15.40 18.55 -7.31
C ARG A 254 -16.34 17.65 -8.09
N SER A 255 -17.00 18.22 -9.10
CA SER A 255 -17.66 17.40 -10.12
C SER A 255 -16.59 16.80 -11.03
N TRP A 256 -16.54 15.48 -11.08
CA TRP A 256 -15.57 14.71 -11.87
C TRP A 256 -16.18 14.16 -13.17
N GLN A 257 -17.49 14.34 -13.35
CA GLN A 257 -18.16 14.03 -14.61
C GLN A 257 -17.97 15.23 -15.55
N THR A 258 -17.29 15.01 -16.67
CA THR A 258 -17.29 16.01 -17.76
C THR A 258 -18.65 15.98 -18.44
N ASP A 259 -19.25 17.16 -18.62
CA ASP A 259 -20.44 17.34 -19.46
C ASP A 259 -20.17 16.78 -20.86
N GLU A 260 -20.83 15.69 -21.25
CA GLU A 260 -20.69 15.08 -22.58
C GLU A 260 -21.06 16.06 -23.70
N SER A 261 -21.82 17.11 -23.39
CA SER A 261 -22.20 18.19 -24.30
C SER A 261 -21.01 19.01 -24.84
N ALA A 262 -19.85 18.99 -24.19
CA ALA A 262 -18.67 19.74 -24.62
C ALA A 262 -17.80 19.02 -25.67
N ARG A 263 -18.04 17.74 -25.95
CA ARG A 263 -17.25 16.94 -26.93
C ARG A 263 -17.82 16.96 -28.36
N GLY A 264 -18.84 17.79 -28.63
CA GLY A 264 -19.68 17.67 -29.82
C GLY A 264 -19.85 18.91 -30.69
N THR A 265 -18.83 19.71 -30.98
CA THR A 265 -18.87 20.72 -32.08
C THR A 265 -17.46 21.00 -32.62
N GLY A 266 -16.91 20.11 -33.44
CA GLY A 266 -15.56 20.31 -33.98
C GLY A 266 -15.15 19.34 -35.10
N ARG A 267 -16.05 19.05 -36.03
CA ARG A 267 -15.70 18.53 -37.37
C ARG A 267 -16.56 19.26 -38.39
N GLY A 268 -15.98 20.29 -38.98
CA GLY A 268 -16.34 20.81 -40.30
C GLY A 268 -15.26 20.39 -41.28
#